data_AF-U2SXX6-F1
#
_entry.id   AF-U2SXX6-F1
#
_cell.length_a   1.000
_cell.length_b   1.000
_cell.length_c   1.000
_cell.angle_alpha   90.00
_cell.angle_beta   90.00
_cell.angle_gamma   90.00
#
_symmetry.space_group_name_H-M   'P 1'
#
loop_
_entity.id
_entity.type
_entity.pdbx_description
1 polymer ?
#
loop_
_entity_poly.entity_id
_entity_poly.type
_entity_poly.pdbx_seq_one_letter_code
_entity_poly.pdbx_strand_id
1 'polypeptide(L)'
;MPTLPRIRTALAVAGVLALAAGLTACSSATASGEACDQSAPRNLGVVAGSTANAPTTALPASATSQLKAVGASNGSVTVVIPSGTPQVMGTTLIGSTAQDAIVCQNEQRTKLTQITQYIDGLKAANPQVDFLGAIDQAARNLGKDPMGVLVVGSGLQTTDPLDFAGSGLLSADPAQVVADLTSRNLLPTDLKGVTVYWSGMGDTAGDQQPLTIPARSNLEAIWTAVVKAAGGTLSLLPEPASGGATTGLPAVTPVPVEAVATKTDWSHPVVIRDSELRFTKDTATFADPPAAQQTLASLVPAIEQNGQVVTITGTASKDQATSNTADLALSQRRAEAVKTALVGLGVPAAELTTAGVGHDWCGWRAETDASGAYSDAVAAQNRTVVLTSAGVGLCA
;
A
#
# COMPACT_ATOMS: atom_id res chain seq x y z
N MET A 1 11.30 42.43 89.99
CA MET A 1 10.77 41.33 90.82
C MET A 1 10.00 41.94 91.99
N PRO A 2 8.90 41.36 92.54
CA PRO A 2 8.16 40.15 92.15
C PRO A 2 6.60 40.27 92.22
N THR A 3 5.90 39.16 91.86
CA THR A 3 4.62 38.57 92.38
C THR A 3 3.27 39.33 92.30
N LEU A 4 2.07 38.75 92.09
CA LEU A 4 1.47 37.48 91.61
C LEU A 4 -0.08 37.77 91.37
N PRO A 5 -0.87 36.88 90.70
CA PRO A 5 -2.18 37.07 89.98
C PRO A 5 -3.41 36.51 90.75
N ARG A 6 -4.59 36.10 90.19
CA ARG A 6 -5.60 36.47 89.13
C ARG A 6 -6.66 35.32 89.10
N ILE A 7 -7.85 35.67 88.60
CA ILE A 7 -9.12 34.91 88.47
C ILE A 7 -9.13 33.99 87.21
N ARG A 8 -9.91 32.87 87.21
CA ARG A 8 -10.95 32.45 86.21
C ARG A 8 -11.12 30.93 86.03
N THR A 9 -12.37 30.57 85.71
CA THR A 9 -13.01 29.30 85.27
C THR A 9 -12.15 28.25 84.51
N ALA A 10 -12.36 26.96 84.81
CA ALA A 10 -12.00 25.78 83.99
C ALA A 10 -12.82 24.51 84.44
N LEU A 11 -13.49 23.77 83.52
CA LEU A 11 -13.17 22.43 82.94
C LEU A 11 -13.21 21.24 83.95
N ALA A 12 -13.40 19.95 83.62
CA ALA A 12 -13.84 19.12 82.49
C ALA A 12 -13.62 17.66 82.94
N VAL A 13 -14.41 16.66 82.50
CA VAL A 13 -13.97 15.25 82.50
C VAL A 13 -14.63 14.50 81.34
N ALA A 14 -13.84 14.11 80.34
CA ALA A 14 -14.18 13.03 79.41
C ALA A 14 -12.86 12.34 78.97
N GLY A 15 -12.85 11.03 79.07
CA GLY A 15 -11.66 10.17 79.07
C GLY A 15 -10.91 10.08 77.73
N VAL A 16 -9.63 9.79 77.85
CA VAL A 16 -8.63 9.58 76.79
C VAL A 16 -8.52 8.07 76.51
N LEU A 17 -8.46 7.67 75.23
CA LEU A 17 -7.34 6.91 74.61
C LEU A 17 -7.78 6.24 73.28
N ALA A 18 -7.18 6.69 72.17
CA ALA A 18 -6.48 5.85 71.19
C ALA A 18 -5.85 6.75 70.11
N LEU A 19 -4.53 6.82 70.09
CA LEU A 19 -3.76 7.43 69.01
C LEU A 19 -3.84 6.53 67.77
N ALA A 20 -4.32 7.07 66.65
CA ALA A 20 -4.02 6.57 65.32
C ALA A 20 -3.54 7.75 64.47
N ALA A 21 -2.22 7.85 64.31
CA ALA A 21 -1.60 8.71 63.32
C ALA A 21 -1.88 8.12 61.94
N GLY A 22 -2.93 8.61 61.27
CA GLY A 22 -3.08 8.43 59.82
C GLY A 22 -2.08 9.35 59.14
N LEU A 23 -0.87 8.83 58.84
CA LEU A 23 0.05 9.50 57.93
C LEU A 23 -0.64 9.63 56.57
N THR A 24 -0.91 10.86 56.18
CA THR A 24 -1.10 11.25 54.78
C THR A 24 0.20 10.92 54.04
N ALA A 25 0.27 9.75 53.43
CA ALA A 25 1.27 9.44 52.42
C ALA A 25 0.89 10.21 51.13
N CYS A 26 1.08 11.53 51.15
CA CYS A 26 1.44 12.25 49.94
C CYS A 26 2.83 11.76 49.57
N SER A 27 2.89 10.66 48.83
CA SER A 27 4.08 10.27 48.12
C SER A 27 4.35 11.39 47.11
N SER A 28 5.21 12.33 47.48
CA SER A 28 5.91 13.15 46.52
C SER A 28 6.71 12.17 45.67
N ALA A 29 6.11 11.72 44.57
CA ALA A 29 6.86 11.12 43.48
C ALA A 29 7.83 12.22 43.05
N THR A 30 9.05 12.16 43.56
CA THR A 30 10.19 12.84 42.96
C THR A 30 10.28 12.24 41.56
N ALA A 31 9.70 12.95 40.60
CA ALA A 31 9.89 12.66 39.20
C ALA A 31 11.37 12.91 38.89
N SER A 32 12.18 11.88 39.06
CA SER A 32 13.48 11.80 38.41
C SER A 32 13.21 11.62 36.92
N GLY A 33 12.99 12.73 36.23
CA GLY A 33 12.88 12.80 34.78
C GLY A 33 13.71 13.96 34.28
N GLU A 34 14.36 13.77 33.14
CA GLU A 34 14.98 14.86 32.40
C GLU A 34 13.88 15.64 31.64
N ALA A 35 14.11 16.93 31.44
CA ALA A 35 13.26 17.75 30.57
C ALA A 35 13.23 17.17 29.15
N CYS A 36 12.23 17.56 28.36
CA CYS A 36 12.16 17.17 26.96
C CYS A 36 13.44 17.61 26.23
N ASP A 37 14.20 16.65 25.69
CA ASP A 37 15.38 16.95 24.88
C ASP A 37 14.94 17.53 23.52
N GLN A 38 15.32 18.79 23.29
CA GLN A 38 14.97 19.54 22.08
C GLN A 38 16.13 19.58 21.08
N SER A 39 17.26 18.96 21.39
CA SER A 39 18.51 19.10 20.63
C SER A 39 18.53 18.27 19.34
N ALA A 40 17.74 17.20 19.27
CA ALA A 40 17.70 16.26 18.14
C ALA A 40 16.27 15.85 17.73
N PRO A 41 15.43 16.80 17.27
CA PRO A 41 14.07 16.50 16.81
C PRO A 41 14.06 15.58 15.60
N ARG A 42 13.23 14.52 15.66
CA ARG A 42 13.03 13.57 14.57
C ARG A 42 11.58 13.58 14.10
N ASN A 43 11.33 14.04 12.89
CA ASN A 43 9.97 14.19 12.35
C ASN A 43 9.46 12.91 11.70
N LEU A 44 8.14 12.75 11.63
CA LEU A 44 7.46 11.63 10.98
C LEU A 44 6.40 12.16 10.00
N GLY A 45 6.41 11.65 8.78
CA GLY A 45 5.31 11.81 7.84
C GLY A 45 4.25 10.74 8.12
N VAL A 46 2.97 11.08 8.09
CA VAL A 46 1.87 10.13 8.25
C VAL A 46 0.96 10.19 7.04
N VAL A 47 0.77 9.06 6.37
CA VAL A 47 -0.20 8.88 5.29
C VAL A 47 -1.38 8.09 5.85
N ALA A 48 -2.51 8.75 6.08
CA ALA A 48 -3.67 8.11 6.70
C ALA A 48 -4.97 8.88 6.40
N GLY A 49 -6.08 8.15 6.39
CA GLY A 49 -7.43 8.69 6.26
C GLY A 49 -8.36 7.68 5.61
N SER A 50 -9.62 7.65 6.07
CA SER A 50 -10.59 6.68 5.57
C SER A 50 -10.90 6.98 4.11
N THR A 51 -10.69 6.00 3.24
CA THR A 51 -11.10 6.00 1.83
C THR A 51 -12.25 5.00 1.64
N ALA A 52 -13.01 5.10 0.54
CA ALA A 52 -13.88 4.00 0.16
C ALA A 52 -13.03 2.72 -0.06
N ASN A 53 -13.68 1.56 0.05
CA ASN A 53 -13.08 0.27 -0.29
C ASN A 53 -11.91 -0.22 0.59
N ALA A 54 -11.70 0.41 1.74
CA ALA A 54 -10.73 0.00 2.76
C ALA A 54 -11.39 0.04 4.16
N PRO A 55 -10.87 -0.71 5.15
CA PRO A 55 -11.33 -0.58 6.54
C PRO A 55 -11.22 0.87 7.02
N THR A 56 -12.14 1.30 7.88
CA THR A 56 -12.04 2.60 8.56
C THR A 56 -10.67 2.75 9.20
N THR A 57 -10.03 3.90 8.98
CA THR A 57 -8.70 4.19 9.53
C THR A 57 -8.73 4.10 11.05
N ALA A 58 -7.85 3.26 11.58
CA ALA A 58 -7.59 3.14 13.01
C ALA A 58 -6.11 2.85 13.19
N LEU A 59 -5.43 3.61 14.05
CA LEU A 59 -4.02 3.38 14.34
C LEU A 59 -3.82 2.18 15.26
N PRO A 60 -3.09 1.12 14.83
CA PRO A 60 -2.74 0.03 15.74
C PRO A 60 -1.70 0.46 16.77
N ALA A 61 -1.42 -0.42 17.74
CA ALA A 61 -0.47 -0.17 18.82
C ALA A 61 0.96 0.05 18.29
N SER A 62 1.38 -0.71 17.28
CA SER A 62 2.69 -0.53 16.62
C SER A 62 2.82 0.84 15.93
N ALA A 63 1.79 1.31 15.24
CA ALA A 63 1.75 2.63 14.61
C ALA A 63 1.76 3.76 15.67
N THR A 64 0.97 3.60 16.73
CA THR A 64 0.95 4.53 17.87
C THR A 64 2.32 4.60 18.56
N SER A 65 3.07 3.49 18.57
CA SER A 65 4.43 3.45 19.12
C SER A 65 5.41 4.30 18.31
N GLN A 66 5.24 4.40 16.98
CA GLN A 66 6.02 5.31 16.14
C GLN A 66 5.73 6.78 16.49
N LEU A 67 4.45 7.14 16.64
CA LEU A 67 4.04 8.49 17.07
C LEU A 67 4.57 8.83 18.47
N LYS A 68 4.59 7.86 19.38
CA LYS A 68 5.19 8.02 20.71
C LYS A 68 6.70 8.29 20.63
N ALA A 69 7.42 7.59 19.73
CA ALA A 69 8.85 7.82 19.51
C ALA A 69 9.15 9.22 18.96
N VAL A 70 8.29 9.75 18.09
CA VAL A 70 8.38 11.15 17.62
C VAL A 70 8.27 12.12 18.78
N GLY A 71 7.25 11.95 19.64
CA GLY A 71 7.08 12.77 20.84
C GLY A 71 8.32 12.75 21.75
N ALA A 72 8.86 11.56 22.00
CA ALA A 72 10.07 11.37 22.82
C ALA A 72 11.31 12.06 22.23
N SER A 73 11.42 12.12 20.90
CA SER A 73 12.48 12.86 20.21
C SER A 73 12.21 14.37 20.10
N ASN A 74 11.10 14.87 20.64
CA ASN A 74 10.63 16.25 20.46
C ASN A 74 10.35 16.64 18.99
N GLY A 75 9.97 15.66 18.16
CA GLY A 75 9.68 15.83 16.75
C GLY A 75 8.24 16.25 16.44
N SER A 76 8.00 16.53 15.16
CA SER A 76 6.69 16.89 14.61
C SER A 76 6.15 15.82 13.66
N VAL A 77 4.83 15.84 13.46
CA VAL A 77 4.12 14.97 12.54
C VAL A 77 3.46 15.79 11.44
N THR A 78 3.71 15.44 10.18
CA THR A 78 2.99 15.96 9.01
C THR A 78 2.00 14.90 8.55
N VAL A 79 0.71 15.22 8.49
CA VAL A 79 -0.33 14.25 8.07
C VAL A 79 -0.80 14.53 6.64
N VAL A 80 -0.93 13.47 5.83
CA VAL A 80 -1.37 13.50 4.44
C VAL A 80 -2.48 12.46 4.23
N ILE A 81 -3.58 12.86 3.62
CA ILE A 81 -4.67 11.94 3.24
C ILE A 81 -4.38 11.37 1.85
N PRO A 82 -4.39 10.04 1.65
CA PRO A 82 -4.01 9.41 0.39
C PRO A 82 -5.12 9.41 -0.68
N SER A 83 -5.98 10.44 -0.75
CA SER A 83 -6.98 10.52 -1.82
C SER A 83 -6.33 10.71 -3.20
N GLY A 84 -7.06 10.50 -4.30
CA GLY A 84 -6.52 10.60 -5.67
C GLY A 84 -5.90 11.95 -6.05
N THR A 85 -6.10 12.97 -5.21
CA THR A 85 -5.18 14.10 -5.09
C THR A 85 -4.78 14.20 -3.62
N PRO A 86 -3.55 13.82 -3.22
CA PRO A 86 -3.15 13.80 -1.82
C PRO A 86 -3.30 15.16 -1.14
N GLN A 87 -3.80 15.16 0.10
CA GLN A 87 -4.11 16.37 0.86
C GLN A 87 -3.25 16.47 2.12
N VAL A 88 -2.34 17.46 2.18
CA VAL A 88 -1.55 17.76 3.37
C VAL A 88 -2.40 18.50 4.39
N MET A 89 -2.56 17.90 5.57
CA MET A 89 -3.40 18.44 6.65
C MET A 89 -2.67 19.37 7.61
N GLY A 90 -1.36 19.54 7.43
CA GLY A 90 -0.51 20.39 8.25
C GLY A 90 0.52 19.60 9.06
N THR A 91 1.32 20.32 9.83
CA THR A 91 2.39 19.77 10.66
C THR A 91 2.18 20.18 12.12
N THR A 92 2.25 19.22 13.03
CA THR A 92 2.00 19.42 14.46
C THR A 92 3.15 18.88 15.29
N LEU A 93 3.67 19.68 16.22
CA LEU A 93 4.65 19.24 17.22
C LEU A 93 4.00 18.24 18.17
N ILE A 94 4.55 17.02 18.28
CA ILE A 94 4.14 16.03 19.29
C ILE A 94 5.03 16.12 20.54
N GLY A 95 6.24 16.68 20.39
CA GLY A 95 7.12 17.04 21.49
C GLY A 95 6.56 18.08 22.47
N SER A 96 7.41 18.57 23.37
CA SER A 96 7.09 19.65 24.29
C SER A 96 8.29 20.58 24.46
N THR A 97 8.01 21.88 24.60
CA THR A 97 9.02 22.89 24.91
C THR A 97 9.24 23.05 26.42
N ALA A 98 8.51 22.30 27.24
CA ALA A 98 8.57 22.37 28.69
C ALA A 98 9.94 21.94 29.24
N GLN A 99 10.42 22.73 30.20
CA GLN A 99 11.67 22.47 30.93
C GLN A 99 11.46 21.65 32.20
N ASP A 100 10.20 21.37 32.56
CA ASP A 100 9.83 20.47 33.65
C ASP A 100 9.46 19.10 33.08
N ALA A 101 10.04 18.04 33.65
CA ALA A 101 9.88 16.68 33.16
C ALA A 101 8.43 16.15 33.27
N ILE A 102 7.71 16.51 34.34
CA ILE A 102 6.31 16.09 34.54
C ILE A 102 5.42 16.80 33.52
N VAL A 103 5.64 18.10 33.30
CA VAL A 103 4.89 18.87 32.29
C VAL A 103 5.17 18.32 30.89
N CYS A 104 6.44 18.10 30.55
CA CYS A 104 6.87 17.50 29.29
C CYS A 104 6.16 16.16 29.00
N GLN A 105 6.18 15.21 29.94
CA GLN A 105 5.55 13.90 29.77
C GLN A 105 4.02 14.01 29.64
N ASN A 106 3.38 14.89 30.42
CA ASN A 106 1.94 15.09 30.34
C ASN A 106 1.51 15.73 29.01
N GLU A 107 2.28 16.70 28.51
CA GLU A 107 2.03 17.30 27.21
C GLU A 107 2.21 16.28 26.07
N GLN A 108 3.31 15.53 26.06
CA GLN A 108 3.55 14.48 25.06
C GLN A 108 2.41 13.44 25.05
N ARG A 109 1.96 12.97 26.23
CA ARG A 109 0.83 12.04 26.34
C ARG A 109 -0.46 12.66 25.79
N THR A 110 -0.74 13.91 26.13
CA THR A 110 -1.94 14.61 25.68
C THR A 110 -1.93 14.80 24.16
N LYS A 111 -0.81 15.26 23.61
CA LYS A 111 -0.63 15.45 22.16
C LYS A 111 -0.69 14.12 21.40
N LEU A 112 -0.12 13.06 21.96
CA LEU A 112 -0.22 11.71 21.38
C LEU A 112 -1.68 11.25 21.29
N THR A 113 -2.48 11.44 22.36
CA THR A 113 -3.91 11.13 22.33
C THR A 113 -4.65 11.97 21.29
N GLN A 114 -4.39 13.28 21.23
CA GLN A 114 -5.03 14.19 20.29
C GLN A 114 -4.71 13.84 18.83
N ILE A 115 -3.45 13.60 18.50
CA ILE A 115 -3.08 13.26 17.11
C ILE A 115 -3.64 11.90 16.69
N THR A 116 -3.71 10.93 17.62
CA THR A 116 -4.24 9.59 17.32
C THR A 116 -5.72 9.71 16.98
N GLN A 117 -6.49 10.39 17.82
CA GLN A 117 -7.92 10.68 17.57
C GLN A 117 -8.14 11.48 16.29
N TYR A 118 -7.24 12.44 16.00
CA TYR A 118 -7.29 13.22 14.77
C TYR A 118 -7.13 12.32 13.55
N ILE A 119 -6.09 11.48 13.52
CA ILE A 119 -5.78 10.56 12.41
C ILE A 119 -6.92 9.55 12.21
N ASP A 120 -7.43 8.93 13.28
CA ASP A 120 -8.54 7.97 13.21
C ASP A 120 -9.83 8.61 12.65
N GLY A 121 -10.00 9.92 12.84
CA GLY A 121 -11.13 10.68 12.33
C GLY A 121 -11.01 11.17 10.87
N LEU A 122 -9.83 11.04 10.25
CA LEU A 122 -9.59 11.56 8.90
C LEU A 122 -10.37 10.79 7.83
N LYS A 123 -10.81 11.52 6.81
CA LYS A 123 -11.60 11.01 5.68
C LYS A 123 -11.15 11.67 4.39
N ALA A 124 -11.08 10.89 3.31
CA ALA A 124 -10.83 11.40 1.97
C ALA A 124 -11.96 12.33 1.50
N ALA A 125 -11.58 13.46 0.91
CA ALA A 125 -12.50 14.41 0.29
C ALA A 125 -12.56 14.26 -1.24
N ASN A 126 -11.59 13.59 -1.86
CA ASN A 126 -11.53 13.37 -3.31
C ASN A 126 -11.68 11.88 -3.67
N PRO A 127 -12.25 11.56 -4.84
CA PRO A 127 -12.28 10.20 -5.39
C PRO A 127 -10.87 9.61 -5.58
N GLN A 128 -10.83 8.29 -5.76
CA GLN A 128 -9.59 7.52 -5.99
C GLN A 128 -8.57 7.63 -4.84
N VAL A 129 -7.48 6.88 -4.93
CA VAL A 129 -6.44 6.80 -3.90
C VAL A 129 -5.06 6.89 -4.54
N ASP A 130 -4.20 7.75 -3.99
CA ASP A 130 -2.81 7.97 -4.43
C ASP A 130 -1.86 7.83 -3.23
N PHE A 131 -1.36 6.62 -3.01
CA PHE A 131 -0.41 6.36 -1.93
C PHE A 131 0.99 6.85 -2.27
N LEU A 132 1.44 6.72 -3.53
CA LEU A 132 2.77 7.11 -3.98
C LEU A 132 2.97 8.61 -3.82
N GLY A 133 2.01 9.42 -4.30
CA GLY A 133 2.02 10.87 -4.15
C GLY A 133 1.87 11.31 -2.69
N ALA A 134 1.07 10.60 -1.88
CA ALA A 134 0.93 10.91 -0.47
C ALA A 134 2.21 10.61 0.33
N ILE A 135 2.91 9.51 0.02
CA ILE A 135 4.21 9.18 0.60
C ILE A 135 5.25 10.23 0.22
N ASP A 136 5.29 10.66 -1.05
CA ASP A 136 6.15 11.75 -1.50
C ASP A 136 5.89 13.03 -0.69
N GLN A 137 4.63 13.47 -0.59
CA GLN A 137 4.28 14.67 0.18
C GLN A 137 4.64 14.54 1.67
N ALA A 138 4.42 13.36 2.27
CA ALA A 138 4.74 13.10 3.67
C ALA A 138 6.26 13.10 3.94
N ALA A 139 7.07 12.68 2.97
CA ALA A 139 8.52 12.59 3.10
C ALA A 139 9.24 13.96 3.04
N ARG A 140 8.64 14.97 2.38
CA ARG A 140 9.28 16.29 2.16
C ARG A 140 9.66 17.05 3.44
N ASN A 141 8.95 16.83 4.55
CA ASN A 141 9.13 17.61 5.79
C ASN A 141 9.85 16.83 6.91
N LEU A 142 10.56 15.74 6.58
CA LEU A 142 11.18 14.89 7.60
C LEU A 142 12.46 15.48 8.21
N GLY A 143 13.14 16.39 7.52
CA GLY A 143 14.42 16.95 7.96
C GLY A 143 15.59 15.98 7.88
N LYS A 144 16.72 16.32 8.54
CA LYS A 144 17.98 15.56 8.42
C LYS A 144 18.00 14.19 9.10
N ASP A 145 17.26 14.03 10.19
CA ASP A 145 17.29 12.84 11.06
C ASP A 145 15.86 12.25 11.15
N PRO A 146 15.31 11.74 10.04
CA PRO A 146 13.90 11.34 9.95
C PRO A 146 13.56 10.22 10.94
N MET A 147 12.36 10.25 11.52
CA MET A 147 11.78 9.07 12.18
C MET A 147 11.29 8.04 11.16
N GLY A 148 10.71 8.52 10.05
CA GLY A 148 10.20 7.68 8.97
C GLY A 148 8.96 8.28 8.29
N VAL A 149 8.30 7.46 7.49
CA VAL A 149 6.91 7.70 7.03
C VAL A 149 6.05 6.55 7.55
N LEU A 150 4.94 6.86 8.21
CA LEU A 150 3.94 5.89 8.65
C LEU A 150 2.75 5.91 7.69
N VAL A 151 2.46 4.79 7.05
CA VAL A 151 1.33 4.62 6.14
C VAL A 151 0.27 3.73 6.79
N VAL A 152 -0.98 4.16 6.75
CA VAL A 152 -2.14 3.40 7.23
C VAL A 152 -3.15 3.29 6.10
N GLY A 153 -3.26 2.10 5.53
CA GLY A 153 -4.17 1.82 4.42
C GLY A 153 -3.76 0.62 3.58
N SER A 154 -4.62 0.24 2.64
CA SER A 154 -4.47 -0.99 1.84
C SER A 154 -3.27 -1.01 0.90
N GLY A 155 -2.76 0.15 0.48
CA GLY A 155 -1.75 0.23 -0.59
C GLY A 155 -2.28 -0.06 -1.99
N LEU A 156 -3.59 -0.28 -2.14
CA LEU A 156 -4.26 -0.36 -3.44
C LEU A 156 -4.47 1.05 -3.99
N GLN A 157 -3.42 1.60 -4.61
CA GLN A 157 -3.48 2.85 -5.35
C GLN A 157 -4.33 2.69 -6.62
N THR A 158 -5.12 3.71 -6.95
CA THR A 158 -6.04 3.71 -8.10
C THR A 158 -5.85 4.91 -9.03
N THR A 159 -4.70 5.56 -8.90
CA THR A 159 -4.24 6.65 -9.76
C THR A 159 -2.89 6.31 -10.37
N ASP A 160 -2.60 6.87 -11.54
CA ASP A 160 -1.27 6.82 -12.11
C ASP A 160 -0.22 7.39 -11.14
N PRO A 161 1.04 6.92 -11.19
CA PRO A 161 1.56 5.92 -12.12
C PRO A 161 1.46 4.45 -11.66
N LEU A 162 0.98 4.20 -10.43
CA LEU A 162 0.78 2.85 -9.87
C LEU A 162 -0.72 2.51 -9.75
N ASP A 163 -1.46 2.59 -10.86
CA ASP A 163 -2.89 2.28 -10.87
C ASP A 163 -3.15 0.76 -10.83
N PHE A 164 -3.47 0.24 -9.65
CA PHE A 164 -3.86 -1.16 -9.46
C PHE A 164 -5.29 -1.44 -9.90
N ALA A 165 -6.16 -0.44 -10.03
CA ALA A 165 -7.48 -0.65 -10.63
C ALA A 165 -7.36 -0.91 -12.14
N GLY A 166 -6.20 -0.59 -12.70
CA GLY A 166 -5.76 -1.07 -14.00
C GLY A 166 -5.59 -2.59 -14.07
N SER A 167 -5.62 -3.14 -15.29
CA SER A 167 -5.49 -4.57 -15.52
C SER A 167 -4.04 -5.04 -15.30
N GLY A 168 -3.84 -5.97 -14.37
CA GLY A 168 -2.62 -6.77 -14.30
C GLY A 168 -1.46 -6.24 -13.47
N LEU A 169 -1.58 -5.06 -12.86
CA LEU A 169 -0.52 -4.53 -12.00
C LEU A 169 -0.35 -5.34 -10.71
N LEU A 170 -1.44 -5.86 -10.12
CA LEU A 170 -1.39 -6.74 -8.93
C LEU A 170 -0.59 -8.03 -9.13
N SER A 171 -0.30 -8.40 -10.37
CA SER A 171 0.43 -9.59 -10.80
C SER A 171 1.69 -9.25 -11.61
N ALA A 172 2.02 -7.96 -11.74
CA ALA A 172 3.18 -7.52 -12.48
C ALA A 172 4.47 -7.90 -11.76
N ASP A 173 5.56 -8.05 -12.51
CA ASP A 173 6.89 -8.25 -11.94
C ASP A 173 7.33 -6.95 -11.22
N PRO A 174 7.61 -6.99 -9.90
CA PRO A 174 8.06 -5.81 -9.14
C PRO A 174 9.26 -5.09 -9.76
N ALA A 175 10.18 -5.82 -10.40
CA ALA A 175 11.36 -5.22 -11.01
C ALA A 175 11.01 -4.37 -12.24
N GLN A 176 10.02 -4.79 -13.04
CA GLN A 176 9.54 -4.04 -14.20
C GLN A 176 8.78 -2.78 -13.76
N VAL A 177 7.95 -2.90 -12.73
CA VAL A 177 7.25 -1.75 -12.14
C VAL A 177 8.24 -0.68 -11.68
N VAL A 178 9.30 -1.08 -10.97
CA VAL A 178 10.35 -0.16 -10.53
C VAL A 178 11.13 0.44 -11.70
N ALA A 179 11.48 -0.37 -12.71
CA ALA A 179 12.21 0.12 -13.88
C ALA A 179 11.43 1.22 -14.62
N ASP A 180 10.12 1.04 -14.77
CA ASP A 180 9.22 2.05 -15.36
C ASP A 180 9.25 3.36 -14.59
N LEU A 181 8.96 3.30 -13.28
CA LEU A 181 8.93 4.48 -12.41
C LEU A 181 10.28 5.20 -12.39
N THR A 182 11.38 4.45 -12.38
CA THR A 182 12.73 5.01 -12.39
C THR A 182 13.01 5.72 -13.71
N SER A 183 12.70 5.10 -14.85
CA SER A 183 12.96 5.66 -16.18
C SER A 183 12.23 6.98 -16.43
N ARG A 184 11.10 7.19 -15.75
CA ARG A 184 10.25 8.38 -15.83
C ARG A 184 10.46 9.37 -14.69
N ASN A 185 11.41 9.12 -13.77
CA ASN A 185 11.65 9.93 -12.57
C ASN A 185 10.40 10.11 -11.69
N LEU A 186 9.62 9.04 -11.50
CA LEU A 186 8.35 9.06 -10.76
C LEU A 186 8.47 8.50 -9.32
N LEU A 187 9.67 8.14 -8.89
CA LEU A 187 9.91 7.69 -7.51
C LEU A 187 10.06 8.88 -6.56
N PRO A 188 9.55 8.79 -5.31
CA PRO A 188 9.80 9.81 -4.30
C PRO A 188 11.30 10.02 -4.05
N THR A 189 11.75 11.27 -4.03
CA THR A 189 13.19 11.59 -3.90
C THR A 189 13.67 11.70 -2.45
N ASP A 190 12.74 11.94 -1.52
CA ASP A 190 13.04 12.19 -0.10
C ASP A 190 13.01 10.92 0.77
N LEU A 191 13.06 9.73 0.17
CA LEU A 191 13.06 8.45 0.90
C LEU A 191 14.44 7.88 1.20
N LYS A 192 15.53 8.54 0.77
CA LYS A 192 16.89 8.04 0.99
C LYS A 192 17.19 7.89 2.50
N GLY A 193 17.38 6.65 2.94
CA GLY A 193 17.63 6.32 4.35
C GLY A 193 16.39 6.41 5.26
N VAL A 194 15.20 6.58 4.67
CA VAL A 194 13.92 6.67 5.39
C VAL A 194 13.28 5.29 5.50
N THR A 195 12.80 4.93 6.69
CA THR A 195 11.93 3.77 6.87
C THR A 195 10.48 4.16 6.62
N VAL A 196 9.80 3.42 5.73
CA VAL A 196 8.36 3.49 5.52
C VAL A 196 7.71 2.37 6.35
N TYR A 197 7.08 2.73 7.46
CA TYR A 197 6.28 1.82 8.26
C TYR A 197 4.89 1.71 7.65
N TRP A 198 4.37 0.50 7.44
CA TRP A 198 3.08 0.33 6.76
C TRP A 198 2.13 -0.58 7.54
N SER A 199 0.95 -0.08 7.86
CA SER A 199 -0.15 -0.82 8.49
C SER A 199 -1.29 -1.07 7.51
N GLY A 200 -1.85 -2.29 7.52
CA GLY A 200 -3.06 -2.64 6.76
C GLY A 200 -2.85 -2.92 5.27
N MET A 201 -1.63 -3.23 4.84
CA MET A 201 -1.34 -3.52 3.43
C MET A 201 -2.14 -4.73 2.93
N GLY A 202 -2.92 -4.53 1.86
CA GLY A 202 -3.78 -5.54 1.26
C GLY A 202 -5.04 -5.90 2.07
N ASP A 203 -5.37 -5.13 3.10
CA ASP A 203 -6.64 -5.26 3.83
C ASP A 203 -7.71 -4.39 3.19
N THR A 204 -8.88 -4.99 2.92
CA THR A 204 -9.94 -4.39 2.11
C THR A 204 -11.28 -4.45 2.85
N ALA A 205 -12.21 -3.58 2.44
CA ALA A 205 -13.58 -3.58 2.93
C ALA A 205 -14.51 -2.96 1.87
N GLY A 206 -15.81 -2.85 2.14
CA GLY A 206 -16.75 -2.24 1.21
C GLY A 206 -16.91 -3.06 -0.07
N ASP A 207 -16.85 -2.42 -1.23
CA ASP A 207 -17.05 -3.07 -2.53
C ASP A 207 -15.78 -3.77 -3.05
N GLN A 208 -14.63 -3.53 -2.41
CA GLN A 208 -13.37 -4.19 -2.77
C GLN A 208 -13.34 -5.63 -2.27
N GLN A 209 -13.29 -6.56 -3.23
CA GLN A 209 -13.10 -7.97 -2.94
C GLN A 209 -11.80 -8.20 -2.15
N PRO A 210 -11.79 -9.12 -1.18
CA PRO A 210 -10.57 -9.54 -0.50
C PRO A 210 -9.51 -9.98 -1.50
N LEU A 211 -8.27 -9.53 -1.29
CA LEU A 211 -7.14 -10.00 -2.09
C LEU A 211 -6.90 -11.49 -1.83
N THR A 212 -6.51 -12.21 -2.87
CA THR A 212 -5.96 -13.56 -2.74
C THR A 212 -4.58 -13.50 -2.08
N ILE A 213 -4.13 -14.61 -1.50
CA ILE A 213 -2.78 -14.69 -0.89
C ILE A 213 -1.69 -14.27 -1.89
N PRO A 214 -1.68 -14.75 -3.16
CA PRO A 214 -0.70 -14.32 -4.15
C PRO A 214 -0.79 -12.83 -4.49
N ALA A 215 -2.01 -12.29 -4.68
CA ALA A 215 -2.20 -10.88 -5.00
C ALA A 215 -1.69 -9.96 -3.88
N ARG A 216 -1.99 -10.30 -2.61
CA ARG A 216 -1.46 -9.58 -1.44
C ARG A 216 0.06 -9.67 -1.36
N SER A 217 0.62 -10.87 -1.54
CA SER A 217 2.08 -11.06 -1.51
C SER A 217 2.80 -10.27 -2.60
N ASN A 218 2.21 -10.19 -3.81
CA ASN A 218 2.80 -9.42 -4.89
C ASN A 218 2.63 -7.90 -4.70
N LEU A 219 1.51 -7.44 -4.14
CA LEU A 219 1.34 -6.04 -3.72
C LEU A 219 2.46 -5.61 -2.75
N GLU A 220 2.75 -6.45 -1.77
CA GLU A 220 3.85 -6.23 -0.81
C GLU A 220 5.23 -6.22 -1.49
N ALA A 221 5.47 -7.13 -2.43
CA ALA A 221 6.69 -7.17 -3.21
C ALA A 221 6.87 -5.91 -4.09
N ILE A 222 5.80 -5.42 -4.72
CA ILE A 222 5.80 -4.19 -5.52
C ILE A 222 6.16 -2.99 -4.63
N TRP A 223 5.45 -2.78 -3.51
CA TRP A 223 5.74 -1.66 -2.61
C TRP A 223 7.15 -1.76 -2.00
N THR A 224 7.60 -2.97 -1.65
CA THR A 224 8.98 -3.18 -1.19
C THR A 224 9.99 -2.73 -2.23
N ALA A 225 9.79 -3.12 -3.49
CA ALA A 225 10.67 -2.76 -4.59
C ALA A 225 10.66 -1.25 -4.86
N VAL A 226 9.48 -0.62 -4.86
CA VAL A 226 9.29 0.84 -5.05
C VAL A 226 10.01 1.64 -3.96
N VAL A 227 9.74 1.33 -2.68
CA VAL A 227 10.37 2.03 -1.54
C VAL A 227 11.89 1.83 -1.55
N LYS A 228 12.37 0.63 -1.87
CA LYS A 228 13.80 0.34 -1.97
C LYS A 228 14.47 1.13 -3.11
N ALA A 229 13.81 1.21 -4.27
CA ALA A 229 14.32 1.97 -5.43
C ALA A 229 14.38 3.48 -5.15
N ALA A 230 13.45 3.99 -4.35
CA ALA A 230 13.46 5.36 -3.83
C ALA A 230 14.53 5.58 -2.72
N GLY A 231 15.31 4.57 -2.37
CA GLY A 231 16.37 4.63 -1.36
C GLY A 231 15.93 4.42 0.08
N GLY A 232 14.66 4.04 0.29
CA GLY A 232 14.08 3.77 1.61
C GLY A 232 14.09 2.29 1.99
N THR A 233 13.46 1.99 3.13
CA THR A 233 13.21 0.62 3.59
C THR A 233 11.74 0.46 3.97
N LEU A 234 11.04 -0.53 3.42
CA LEU A 234 9.68 -0.86 3.84
C LEU A 234 9.71 -1.73 5.09
N SER A 235 8.90 -1.40 6.09
CA SER A 235 8.67 -2.19 7.29
C SER A 235 7.17 -2.38 7.51
N LEU A 236 6.67 -3.57 7.25
CA LEU A 236 5.27 -3.88 7.56
C LEU A 236 5.06 -3.96 9.08
N LEU A 237 3.95 -3.36 9.53
CA LEU A 237 3.46 -3.46 10.88
C LEU A 237 2.57 -4.71 11.02
N PRO A 238 2.66 -5.46 12.15
CA PRO A 238 2.09 -6.80 12.23
C PRO A 238 0.58 -6.85 12.40
N GLU A 239 -0.05 -5.77 12.87
CA GLU A 239 -1.50 -5.73 13.08
C GLU A 239 -2.25 -5.48 11.77
N PRO A 240 -3.15 -6.39 11.34
CA PRO A 240 -4.00 -6.16 10.18
C PRO A 240 -5.02 -5.06 10.45
N ALA A 241 -5.40 -4.32 9.42
CA ALA A 241 -6.56 -3.45 9.49
C ALA A 241 -7.84 -4.32 9.50
N SER A 242 -8.80 -3.95 10.34
CA SER A 242 -10.04 -4.69 10.51
C SER A 242 -11.23 -3.74 10.62
N GLY A 243 -12.43 -4.27 10.40
CA GLY A 243 -13.67 -3.48 10.41
C GLY A 243 -14.22 -3.22 9.01
N GLY A 244 -15.36 -2.52 8.95
CA GLY A 244 -16.04 -2.17 7.71
C GLY A 244 -15.48 -0.91 7.06
N ALA A 245 -15.93 -0.62 5.83
CA ALA A 245 -15.64 0.64 5.17
C ALA A 245 -16.55 1.76 5.71
N THR A 246 -15.99 2.97 5.80
CA THR A 246 -16.77 4.17 6.13
C THR A 246 -17.74 4.51 4.99
N THR A 247 -19.03 4.64 5.30
CA THR A 247 -20.08 4.96 4.31
C THR A 247 -20.04 6.43 3.87
N GLY A 248 -20.45 6.72 2.63
CA GLY A 248 -20.63 8.09 2.13
C GLY A 248 -19.33 8.82 1.77
N LEU A 249 -18.23 8.08 1.61
CA LEU A 249 -16.96 8.62 1.10
C LEU A 249 -16.98 8.74 -0.44
N PRO A 250 -16.11 9.60 -1.01
CA PRO A 250 -15.90 9.65 -2.45
C PRO A 250 -15.55 8.27 -3.04
N ALA A 251 -16.00 8.02 -4.26
CA ALA A 251 -15.82 6.73 -4.91
C ALA A 251 -14.34 6.41 -5.19
N VAL A 252 -13.98 5.15 -4.99
CA VAL A 252 -12.69 4.56 -5.37
C VAL A 252 -13.00 3.38 -6.26
N THR A 253 -12.33 3.26 -7.41
CA THR A 253 -12.54 2.12 -8.31
C THR A 253 -12.06 0.85 -7.62
N PRO A 254 -12.89 -0.20 -7.45
CA PRO A 254 -12.42 -1.48 -6.93
C PRO A 254 -11.33 -2.06 -7.85
N VAL A 255 -10.23 -2.47 -7.24
CA VAL A 255 -9.15 -3.18 -7.89
C VAL A 255 -9.61 -4.60 -8.24
N PRO A 256 -9.55 -5.01 -9.52
CA PRO A 256 -9.88 -6.38 -9.91
C PRO A 256 -8.96 -7.39 -9.23
N VAL A 257 -9.55 -8.39 -8.57
CA VAL A 257 -8.82 -9.52 -7.98
C VAL A 257 -9.11 -10.74 -8.84
N GLU A 258 -8.07 -11.32 -9.43
CA GLU A 258 -8.21 -12.57 -10.17
C GLU A 258 -8.61 -13.69 -9.21
N ALA A 259 -9.71 -14.37 -9.53
CA ALA A 259 -10.14 -15.52 -8.76
C ALA A 259 -9.10 -16.64 -8.89
N VAL A 260 -8.70 -17.22 -7.74
CA VAL A 260 -7.98 -18.50 -7.74
C VAL A 260 -9.00 -19.58 -8.07
N ALA A 261 -9.24 -19.80 -9.36
CA ALA A 261 -10.21 -20.77 -9.81
C ALA A 261 -9.60 -22.17 -9.73
N THR A 262 -10.29 -23.10 -9.04
CA THR A 262 -9.90 -24.54 -9.02
C THR A 262 -10.19 -25.22 -10.36
N LYS A 263 -10.98 -24.57 -11.20
CA LYS A 263 -11.21 -24.88 -12.61
C LYS A 263 -11.31 -23.57 -13.37
N THR A 264 -10.67 -23.49 -14.53
CA THR A 264 -10.76 -22.31 -15.39
C THR A 264 -12.20 -22.05 -15.81
N ASP A 265 -12.65 -20.82 -15.56
CA ASP A 265 -13.95 -20.32 -16.03
C ASP A 265 -13.81 -19.88 -17.50
N TRP A 266 -14.17 -20.79 -18.40
CA TRP A 266 -14.17 -20.54 -19.83
C TRP A 266 -15.34 -19.66 -20.31
N SER A 267 -16.16 -19.08 -19.42
CA SER A 267 -17.10 -18.01 -19.83
C SER A 267 -16.42 -16.65 -20.00
N HIS A 268 -15.15 -16.53 -19.57
CA HIS A 268 -14.31 -15.35 -19.69
C HIS A 268 -12.98 -15.68 -20.39
N PRO A 269 -12.31 -14.69 -21.01
CA PRO A 269 -10.96 -14.88 -21.55
C PRO A 269 -9.94 -15.20 -20.45
N VAL A 270 -9.04 -16.14 -20.73
CA VAL A 270 -7.89 -16.46 -19.87
C VAL A 270 -6.68 -15.66 -20.36
N VAL A 271 -6.21 -14.71 -19.57
CA VAL A 271 -5.09 -13.84 -19.94
C VAL A 271 -3.80 -14.39 -19.35
N ILE A 272 -2.81 -14.69 -20.20
CA ILE A 272 -1.45 -15.02 -19.82
C ILE A 272 -0.58 -13.80 -20.10
N ARG A 273 0.05 -13.25 -19.06
CA ARG A 273 0.80 -11.99 -19.13
C ARG A 273 2.24 -12.19 -19.61
N ASP A 274 2.87 -11.13 -20.09
CA ASP A 274 4.30 -11.14 -20.45
C ASP A 274 5.18 -11.53 -19.26
N SER A 275 4.80 -11.19 -18.03
CA SER A 275 5.56 -11.57 -16.83
C SER A 275 5.62 -13.09 -16.60
N GLU A 276 4.66 -13.85 -17.14
CA GLU A 276 4.49 -15.29 -16.96
C GLU A 276 5.13 -16.11 -18.09
N LEU A 277 5.06 -15.63 -19.34
CA LEU A 277 5.69 -16.30 -20.51
C LEU A 277 7.07 -15.73 -20.86
N ARG A 278 7.28 -14.44 -20.58
CA ARG A 278 8.50 -13.66 -20.82
C ARG A 278 9.03 -13.83 -22.23
N PHE A 279 8.51 -13.09 -23.20
CA PHE A 279 9.11 -13.10 -24.55
C PHE A 279 10.37 -12.24 -24.60
N THR A 280 11.38 -12.68 -25.34
CA THR A 280 12.49 -11.80 -25.70
C THR A 280 11.95 -10.65 -26.56
N LYS A 281 12.36 -9.41 -26.26
CA LYS A 281 11.88 -8.19 -26.94
C LYS A 281 11.87 -8.38 -28.47
N ASP A 282 10.77 -7.97 -29.10
CA ASP A 282 10.53 -8.04 -30.56
C ASP A 282 10.60 -9.44 -31.19
N THR A 283 10.54 -10.50 -30.38
CA THR A 283 10.52 -11.89 -30.86
C THR A 283 9.34 -12.68 -30.30
N ALA A 284 9.18 -13.91 -30.83
CA ALA A 284 8.28 -14.93 -30.31
C ALA A 284 9.01 -16.01 -29.49
N THR A 285 10.26 -15.74 -29.07
CA THR A 285 11.08 -16.67 -28.30
C THR A 285 10.89 -16.42 -26.82
N PHE A 286 10.63 -17.46 -26.03
CA PHE A 286 10.62 -17.36 -24.57
C PHE A 286 12.03 -17.04 -24.06
N ALA A 287 12.15 -15.98 -23.26
CA ALA A 287 13.36 -15.58 -22.57
C ALA A 287 13.75 -16.60 -21.47
N ASP A 288 12.75 -17.26 -20.87
CA ASP A 288 12.92 -18.37 -19.92
C ASP A 288 12.03 -19.55 -20.36
N PRO A 289 12.50 -20.43 -21.27
CA PRO A 289 11.71 -21.55 -21.76
C PRO A 289 11.22 -22.50 -20.66
N PRO A 290 12.04 -22.87 -19.63
CA PRO A 290 11.56 -23.66 -18.50
C PRO A 290 10.39 -23.00 -17.74
N ALA A 291 10.48 -21.71 -17.40
CA ALA A 291 9.40 -21.01 -16.71
C ALA A 291 8.13 -20.92 -17.57
N ALA A 292 8.28 -20.57 -18.85
CA ALA A 292 7.16 -20.54 -19.80
C ALA A 292 6.49 -21.91 -19.93
N GLN A 293 7.28 -22.99 -19.98
CA GLN A 293 6.77 -24.36 -20.04
C GLN A 293 6.00 -24.74 -18.76
N GLN A 294 6.47 -24.31 -17.58
CA GLN A 294 5.76 -24.53 -16.33
C GLN A 294 4.42 -23.80 -16.28
N THR A 295 4.40 -22.52 -16.69
CA THR A 295 3.17 -21.72 -16.82
C THR A 295 2.17 -22.41 -17.75
N LEU A 296 2.61 -22.80 -18.95
CA LEU A 296 1.73 -23.44 -19.94
C LEU A 296 1.26 -24.84 -19.49
N ALA A 297 2.12 -25.62 -18.82
CA ALA A 297 1.74 -26.92 -18.26
C ALA A 297 0.59 -26.81 -17.25
N SER A 298 0.53 -25.72 -16.48
CA SER A 298 -0.56 -25.49 -15.53
C SER A 298 -1.92 -25.29 -16.21
N LEU A 299 -1.92 -24.88 -17.49
CA LEU A 299 -3.14 -24.63 -18.28
C LEU A 299 -3.64 -25.87 -19.03
N VAL A 300 -2.81 -26.89 -19.22
CA VAL A 300 -3.17 -28.10 -19.97
C VAL A 300 -4.46 -28.76 -19.43
N PRO A 301 -4.61 -29.02 -18.11
CA PRO A 301 -5.84 -29.63 -17.60
C PRO A 301 -7.08 -28.76 -17.83
N ALA A 302 -6.92 -27.44 -17.82
CA ALA A 302 -8.02 -26.51 -18.07
C ALA A 302 -8.46 -26.55 -19.54
N ILE A 303 -7.51 -26.61 -20.47
CA ILE A 303 -7.77 -26.71 -21.91
C ILE A 303 -8.46 -28.04 -22.23
N GLU A 304 -7.95 -29.15 -21.70
CA GLU A 304 -8.55 -30.48 -21.90
C GLU A 304 -9.99 -30.55 -21.36
N GLN A 305 -10.27 -29.89 -20.23
CA GLN A 305 -11.61 -29.83 -19.64
C GLN A 305 -12.58 -28.88 -20.36
N ASN A 306 -12.10 -27.99 -21.23
CA ASN A 306 -12.94 -27.06 -21.99
C ASN A 306 -13.87 -27.81 -22.96
N GLY A 307 -13.38 -28.89 -23.58
CA GLY A 307 -14.12 -29.67 -24.55
C GLY A 307 -14.49 -28.93 -25.85
N GLN A 308 -13.94 -27.74 -26.08
CA GLN A 308 -14.10 -26.92 -27.28
C GLN A 308 -12.74 -26.43 -27.79
N VAL A 309 -12.68 -26.01 -29.05
CA VAL A 309 -11.48 -25.40 -29.63
C VAL A 309 -11.16 -24.09 -28.89
N VAL A 310 -9.93 -23.99 -28.39
CA VAL A 310 -9.39 -22.79 -27.74
C VAL A 310 -8.66 -21.95 -28.79
N THR A 311 -8.99 -20.65 -28.84
CA THR A 311 -8.26 -19.68 -29.66
C THR A 311 -7.22 -18.99 -28.80
N ILE A 312 -5.95 -19.13 -29.19
CA ILE A 312 -4.79 -18.45 -28.59
C ILE A 312 -4.57 -17.16 -29.37
N THR A 313 -4.84 -16.02 -28.75
CA THR A 313 -4.69 -14.70 -29.36
C THR A 313 -3.50 -13.97 -28.75
N GLY A 314 -2.48 -13.70 -29.55
CA GLY A 314 -1.39 -12.83 -29.14
C GLY A 314 -1.79 -11.36 -29.25
N THR A 315 -1.32 -10.54 -28.31
CA THR A 315 -1.38 -9.08 -28.36
C THR A 315 0.03 -8.50 -28.34
N ALA A 316 0.16 -7.21 -28.63
CA ALA A 316 1.44 -6.50 -28.59
C ALA A 316 1.27 -5.09 -28.04
N SER A 317 2.35 -4.59 -27.44
CA SER A 317 2.50 -3.16 -27.20
C SER A 317 2.64 -2.41 -28.51
N LYS A 318 2.18 -1.16 -28.55
CA LYS A 318 2.37 -0.28 -29.70
C LYS A 318 3.83 0.16 -29.82
N ASP A 319 4.55 0.37 -28.72
CA ASP A 319 5.96 0.80 -28.69
C ASP A 319 6.24 1.95 -29.68
N GLN A 320 5.33 2.94 -29.69
CA GLN A 320 5.33 4.10 -30.61
C GLN A 320 5.16 3.79 -32.11
N ALA A 321 4.81 2.57 -32.49
CA ALA A 321 4.52 2.20 -33.88
C ALA A 321 3.38 3.05 -34.47
N THR A 322 3.53 3.42 -35.74
CA THR A 322 2.51 4.19 -36.48
C THR A 322 1.51 3.30 -37.22
N SER A 323 1.72 1.98 -37.24
CA SER A 323 0.87 0.98 -37.89
C SER A 323 0.87 -0.34 -37.13
N ASN A 324 -0.26 -1.03 -37.11
CA ASN A 324 -0.42 -2.34 -36.47
C ASN A 324 0.19 -3.51 -37.27
N THR A 325 0.74 -3.29 -38.46
CA THR A 325 1.16 -4.38 -39.36
C THR A 325 2.24 -5.29 -38.77
N ALA A 326 3.29 -4.69 -38.17
CA ALA A 326 4.39 -5.44 -37.56
C ALA A 326 3.93 -6.17 -36.29
N ASP A 327 3.11 -5.50 -35.49
CA ASP A 327 2.59 -5.99 -34.22
C ASP A 327 1.59 -7.12 -34.42
N LEU A 328 0.77 -7.05 -35.47
CA LEU A 328 -0.11 -8.14 -35.89
C LEU A 328 0.71 -9.41 -36.22
N ALA A 329 1.77 -9.26 -37.01
CA ALA A 329 2.62 -10.38 -37.38
C ALA A 329 3.41 -10.95 -36.18
N LEU A 330 3.90 -10.09 -35.28
CA LEU A 330 4.62 -10.51 -34.08
C LEU A 330 3.71 -11.24 -33.10
N SER A 331 2.54 -10.68 -32.83
CA SER A 331 1.56 -11.26 -31.92
C SER A 331 1.03 -12.62 -32.43
N GLN A 332 0.80 -12.77 -33.75
CA GLN A 332 0.49 -14.07 -34.36
C GLN A 332 1.61 -15.09 -34.12
N ARG A 333 2.88 -14.72 -34.28
CA ARG A 333 4.02 -15.62 -34.03
C ARG A 333 4.11 -16.04 -32.56
N ARG A 334 3.80 -15.13 -31.62
CA ARG A 334 3.75 -15.44 -30.19
C ARG A 334 2.63 -16.42 -29.86
N ALA A 335 1.44 -16.24 -30.44
CA ALA A 335 0.35 -17.20 -30.32
C ALA A 335 0.76 -18.59 -30.86
N GLU A 336 1.46 -18.64 -32.00
CA GLU A 336 1.96 -19.90 -32.57
C GLU A 336 3.05 -20.56 -31.71
N ALA A 337 3.93 -19.77 -31.09
CA ALA A 337 4.92 -20.28 -30.13
C ALA A 337 4.23 -20.92 -28.91
N VAL A 338 3.19 -20.28 -28.38
CA VAL A 338 2.39 -20.83 -27.28
C VAL A 338 1.65 -22.10 -27.72
N LYS A 339 1.03 -22.11 -28.90
CA LYS A 339 0.41 -23.31 -29.47
C LYS A 339 1.41 -24.46 -29.58
N THR A 340 2.60 -24.19 -30.13
CA THR A 340 3.66 -25.19 -30.28
C THR A 340 4.08 -25.78 -28.93
N ALA A 341 4.24 -24.93 -27.92
CA ALA A 341 4.59 -25.37 -26.58
C ALA A 341 3.48 -26.21 -25.92
N LEU A 342 2.21 -25.81 -26.04
CA LEU A 342 1.06 -26.58 -25.53
C LEU A 342 0.90 -27.94 -26.23
N VAL A 343 1.12 -27.98 -27.55
CA VAL A 343 1.17 -29.25 -28.30
C VAL A 343 2.30 -30.15 -27.81
N GLY A 344 3.48 -29.56 -27.56
CA GLY A 344 4.61 -30.28 -26.95
C GLY A 344 4.33 -30.84 -25.55
N LEU A 345 3.35 -30.25 -24.84
CA LEU A 345 2.88 -30.69 -23.53
C LEU A 345 1.73 -31.71 -23.60
N GLY A 346 1.24 -32.05 -24.80
CA GLY A 346 0.25 -33.11 -25.02
C GLY A 346 -1.12 -32.63 -25.49
N VAL A 347 -1.37 -31.32 -25.59
CA VAL A 347 -2.65 -30.80 -26.09
C VAL A 347 -2.80 -31.10 -27.59
N PRO A 348 -3.91 -31.70 -28.06
CA PRO A 348 -4.11 -31.95 -29.48
C PRO A 348 -4.10 -30.66 -30.30
N ALA A 349 -3.28 -30.60 -31.36
CA ALA A 349 -3.15 -29.41 -32.20
C ALA A 349 -4.47 -28.97 -32.88
N ALA A 350 -5.42 -29.90 -33.05
CA ALA A 350 -6.75 -29.64 -33.59
C ALA A 350 -7.68 -28.89 -32.60
N GLU A 351 -7.36 -28.91 -31.31
CA GLU A 351 -8.10 -28.20 -30.26
C GLU A 351 -7.59 -26.76 -30.08
N LEU A 352 -6.54 -26.37 -30.80
CA LEU A 352 -5.89 -25.07 -30.68
C LEU A 352 -5.86 -24.31 -32.01
N THR A 353 -6.38 -23.09 -32.02
CA THR A 353 -6.23 -22.13 -33.12
C THR A 353 -5.44 -20.91 -32.66
N THR A 354 -4.82 -20.18 -33.58
CA THR A 354 -3.98 -19.03 -33.25
C THR A 354 -4.43 -17.80 -34.00
N ALA A 355 -4.42 -16.66 -33.32
CA ALA A 355 -4.68 -15.34 -33.86
C ALA A 355 -3.66 -14.33 -33.32
N GLY A 356 -3.41 -13.27 -34.08
CA GLY A 356 -2.71 -12.08 -33.62
C GLY A 356 -3.61 -10.88 -33.84
N VAL A 357 -3.61 -9.95 -32.89
CA VAL A 357 -4.34 -8.66 -33.02
C VAL A 357 -3.41 -7.45 -32.94
N GLY A 358 -2.14 -7.67 -32.61
CA GLY A 358 -1.17 -6.61 -32.38
C GLY A 358 -1.62 -5.67 -31.25
N HIS A 359 -1.53 -4.36 -31.47
CA HIS A 359 -1.95 -3.33 -30.51
C HIS A 359 -3.37 -2.81 -30.74
N ASP A 360 -4.10 -3.32 -31.73
CA ASP A 360 -5.47 -2.89 -32.05
C ASP A 360 -6.49 -3.88 -31.49
N TRP A 361 -6.73 -3.80 -30.18
CA TRP A 361 -7.66 -4.68 -29.48
C TRP A 361 -8.30 -3.99 -28.27
N CYS A 362 -9.46 -4.52 -27.84
CA CYS A 362 -10.34 -3.88 -26.86
C CYS A 362 -9.74 -3.70 -25.45
N GLY A 363 -8.69 -4.45 -25.08
CA GLY A 363 -8.01 -4.32 -23.78
C GLY A 363 -6.69 -3.57 -23.84
N TRP A 364 -6.34 -2.97 -24.98
CA TRP A 364 -5.13 -2.16 -25.09
C TRP A 364 -5.21 -0.90 -24.24
N ARG A 365 -4.13 -0.60 -23.52
CA ARG A 365 -3.97 0.59 -22.69
C ARG A 365 -3.00 1.58 -23.32
N ALA A 366 -3.28 2.86 -23.18
CA ALA A 366 -2.38 3.91 -23.63
C ALA A 366 -1.02 3.82 -22.93
N GLU A 367 0.02 3.53 -23.70
CA GLU A 367 1.41 3.39 -23.21
C GLU A 367 2.08 4.74 -22.92
N THR A 368 1.41 5.84 -23.26
CA THR A 368 1.88 7.19 -23.00
C THR A 368 0.90 7.90 -22.08
N ASP A 369 1.43 8.57 -21.05
CA ASP A 369 0.62 9.42 -20.17
C ASP A 369 0.21 10.74 -20.85
N ALA A 370 -0.52 11.60 -20.12
CA ALA A 370 -0.98 12.89 -20.59
C ALA A 370 0.15 13.88 -20.96
N SER A 371 1.39 13.63 -20.51
CA SER A 371 2.58 14.42 -20.87
C SER A 371 3.29 13.88 -22.12
N GLY A 372 2.87 12.71 -22.62
CA GLY A 372 3.50 12.02 -23.73
C GLY A 372 4.67 11.11 -23.32
N ALA A 373 4.91 10.90 -22.03
CA ALA A 373 5.97 10.03 -21.56
C ALA A 373 5.55 8.55 -21.68
N TYR A 374 6.42 7.74 -22.27
CA TYR A 374 6.20 6.30 -22.49
C TYR A 374 6.38 5.50 -21.19
N SER A 375 5.53 4.50 -20.98
CA SER A 375 5.57 3.55 -19.86
C SER A 375 5.79 2.12 -20.34
N ASP A 376 6.94 1.54 -20.04
CA ASP A 376 7.23 0.13 -20.31
C ASP A 376 6.41 -0.80 -19.42
N ALA A 377 6.03 -0.38 -18.20
CA ALA A 377 5.14 -1.17 -17.34
C ALA A 377 3.74 -1.31 -17.96
N VAL A 378 3.19 -0.23 -18.53
CA VAL A 378 1.91 -0.30 -19.25
C VAL A 378 2.08 -1.09 -20.56
N ALA A 379 3.18 -0.89 -21.29
CA ALA A 379 3.46 -1.66 -22.48
C ALA A 379 3.56 -3.16 -22.19
N ALA A 380 4.11 -3.57 -21.05
CA ALA A 380 4.13 -4.96 -20.60
C ALA A 380 2.71 -5.52 -20.39
N GLN A 381 1.77 -4.72 -19.89
CA GLN A 381 0.37 -5.11 -19.74
C GLN A 381 -0.34 -5.30 -21.09
N ASN A 382 0.12 -4.61 -22.14
CA ASN A 382 -0.37 -4.79 -23.51
C ASN A 382 0.27 -5.98 -24.24
N ARG A 383 1.31 -6.59 -23.66
CA ARG A 383 1.97 -7.79 -24.18
C ARG A 383 1.36 -9.00 -23.47
N THR A 384 0.34 -9.59 -24.06
CA THR A 384 -0.35 -10.75 -23.48
C THR A 384 -0.59 -11.83 -24.52
N VAL A 385 -0.89 -13.02 -24.04
CA VAL A 385 -1.50 -14.09 -24.81
C VAL A 385 -2.83 -14.43 -24.15
N VAL A 386 -3.92 -14.30 -24.89
CA VAL A 386 -5.27 -14.50 -24.37
C VAL A 386 -5.86 -15.77 -24.97
N LEU A 387 -6.31 -16.68 -24.13
CA LEU A 387 -6.98 -17.92 -24.51
C LEU A 387 -8.50 -17.72 -24.36
N THR A 388 -9.26 -17.97 -25.42
CA THR A 388 -10.72 -17.93 -25.40
C THR A 388 -11.33 -19.26 -25.83
N SER A 389 -12.44 -19.63 -25.21
CA SER A 389 -13.26 -20.74 -25.68
C SER A 389 -14.20 -20.28 -26.80
N ALA A 390 -14.82 -21.24 -27.49
CA ALA A 390 -15.74 -20.96 -28.58
C ALA A 390 -16.94 -20.10 -28.10
N GLY A 391 -17.13 -18.95 -28.73
CA GLY A 391 -18.21 -18.00 -28.38
C GLY A 391 -17.83 -16.97 -27.32
N VAL A 392 -16.61 -17.00 -26.79
CA VAL A 392 -16.10 -16.03 -25.80
C VAL A 392 -15.31 -14.93 -26.52
N GLY A 393 -15.64 -13.68 -26.22
CA GLY A 393 -14.92 -12.52 -26.75
C GLY A 393 -13.51 -12.36 -26.17
N LEU A 394 -12.64 -11.64 -26.89
CA LEU A 394 -11.27 -11.36 -26.44
C LEU A 394 -11.24 -10.48 -25.17
N CYS A 395 -12.28 -9.68 -24.96
CA CYS A 395 -12.49 -8.87 -23.77
C CYS A 395 -13.84 -9.23 -23.15
N ALA A 396 -13.89 -9.18 -21.82
CA ALA A 396 -15.10 -9.40 -21.04
C ALA A 396 -16.10 -8.25 -21.20
#